data_AF-A0A9E7ZMJ7-F1
#
_entry.id   AF-A0A9E7ZMJ7-F1
#
_cell.length_a   1.000
_cell.length_b   1.000
_cell.length_c   1.000
_cell.angle_alpha   90.00
_cell.angle_beta   90.00
_cell.angle_gamma   90.00
#
_symmetry.space_group_name_H-M   'P 1'
#
loop_
_entity.id
_entity.type
_entity.pdbx_description
1 polymer ?
#
loop_
_entity_poly.entity_id
_entity_poly.type
_entity_poly.pdbx_seq_one_letter_code
_entity_poly.pdbx_strand_id
1 'polypeptide(L)'
;MAKAWIQWSRWFLVAAIAVAGMLFAFVAVLDPFGMRVHAGQAPRPIMDINQRFMYPQLVRSGRFDAAVIGTSTMRLLDPQVLSRGLDARFVNLAMNAATPWEQTQMAQLFREHVRAPKRLIWGIDTTWCEADATDESKRLTPRPVPAWLSREVGWGDWPKLLNLTNLEIAGRLMAYRLGWSRERIRGDGYEVFTPPEATYDLARARGHIYAGNGGVIADLAPLSPPAAVTPAESAGWRFPALSWLEESIAAFPKTTQVMLVLPPAHLMAYPREGSVAWRRYAHCKAEVAALARRHGATVVDYAHASPITSQDANYWDPLHFRLAIAARFGEELARIGKGDAPQADGAAVVLR
;
A
#
# COMPACT_ATOMS: atom_id res chain seq x y z
N MET A 1 -24.93 14.54 54.76
CA MET A 1 -24.91 13.71 53.54
C MET A 1 -24.53 14.48 52.28
N ALA A 2 -25.20 15.59 51.92
CA ALA A 2 -24.88 16.38 50.72
C ALA A 2 -23.41 16.89 50.64
N LYS A 3 -22.85 17.42 51.74
CA LYS A 3 -21.45 17.89 51.78
C LYS A 3 -20.43 16.78 51.51
N ALA A 4 -20.65 15.58 52.06
CA ALA A 4 -19.78 14.42 51.84
C ALA A 4 -19.84 13.95 50.38
N TRP A 5 -21.03 13.97 49.76
CA TRP A 5 -21.19 13.62 48.36
C TRP A 5 -20.51 14.62 47.43
N ILE A 6 -20.64 15.92 47.70
CA ILE A 6 -19.92 16.97 46.95
C ILE A 6 -18.41 16.80 47.08
N GLN A 7 -17.90 16.53 48.28
CA GLN A 7 -16.47 16.32 48.50
C GLN A 7 -15.96 15.06 47.79
N TRP A 8 -16.71 13.96 47.85
CA TRP A 8 -16.39 12.74 47.11
C TRP A 8 -16.40 12.99 45.60
N SER A 9 -17.44 13.62 45.04
CA SER A 9 -17.51 13.93 43.61
C SER A 9 -16.37 14.84 43.16
N ARG A 10 -15.97 15.83 43.97
CA ARG A 10 -14.80 16.68 43.68
C ARG A 10 -13.51 15.86 43.64
N TRP A 11 -13.28 15.00 44.63
CA TRP A 11 -12.08 14.14 44.64
C TRP A 11 -12.07 13.14 43.50
N PHE A 12 -13.21 12.52 43.20
CA PHE A 12 -13.37 11.63 42.07
C PHE A 12 -13.07 12.34 40.75
N LEU A 13 -13.63 13.53 40.54
CA LEU A 13 -13.41 14.31 39.32
C LEU A 13 -11.94 14.77 39.19
N VAL A 14 -11.32 15.21 40.29
CA VAL A 14 -9.88 15.56 40.31
C VAL A 14 -9.03 14.33 39.98
N ALA A 15 -9.31 13.18 40.60
CA ALA A 15 -8.58 11.94 40.32
C ALA A 15 -8.77 11.48 38.87
N ALA A 16 -10.00 11.54 38.34
CA ALA A 16 -10.30 11.19 36.95
C ALA A 16 -9.55 12.09 35.97
N ILE A 17 -9.53 13.42 36.20
CA ILE A 17 -8.77 14.37 35.37
C ILE A 17 -7.27 14.12 35.48
N ALA A 18 -6.75 13.86 36.69
CA ALA A 18 -5.34 13.58 36.89
C ALA A 18 -4.90 12.30 36.15
N VAL A 19 -5.70 11.23 36.24
CA VAL A 19 -5.45 9.97 35.51
C VAL A 19 -5.55 10.18 34.01
N ALA A 20 -6.58 10.85 33.51
CA ALA A 20 -6.74 11.14 32.08
C ALA A 20 -5.56 11.98 31.56
N GLY A 21 -5.13 13.01 32.31
CA GLY A 21 -3.98 13.84 31.98
C GLY A 21 -2.67 13.04 31.95
N MET A 22 -2.47 12.13 32.91
CA MET A 22 -1.30 11.26 32.95
C MET A 22 -1.27 10.29 31.76
N LEU A 23 -2.40 9.65 31.43
CA LEU A 23 -2.50 8.75 30.28
C LEU A 23 -2.30 9.50 28.96
N PHE A 24 -2.88 10.68 28.83
CA PHE A 24 -2.67 11.54 27.68
C PHE A 24 -1.20 11.96 27.54
N ALA A 25 -0.57 12.41 28.64
CA ALA A 25 0.84 12.78 28.63
C ALA A 25 1.72 11.58 28.25
N PHE A 26 1.43 10.38 28.76
CA PHE A 26 2.13 9.16 28.39
C PHE A 26 2.05 8.88 26.88
N VAL A 27 0.85 8.89 26.31
CA VAL A 27 0.66 8.68 24.86
C VAL A 27 1.34 9.79 24.06
N ALA A 28 1.23 11.05 24.49
CA ALA A 28 1.78 12.18 23.77
C ALA A 28 3.32 12.21 23.79
N VAL A 29 3.94 11.84 24.92
CA VAL A 29 5.40 11.74 25.06
C VAL A 29 5.95 10.59 24.22
N LEU A 30 5.27 9.45 24.19
CA LEU A 30 5.69 8.29 23.41
C LEU A 30 5.49 8.52 21.91
N ASP A 31 4.42 9.21 21.54
CA ASP A 31 4.06 9.61 20.18
C ASP A 31 3.93 8.41 19.23
N PRO A 32 2.89 7.56 19.42
CA PRO A 32 2.75 6.27 18.74
C PRO A 32 2.76 6.35 17.21
N PHE A 33 2.30 7.46 16.66
CA PHE A 33 2.17 7.67 15.22
C PHE A 33 3.21 8.65 14.65
N GLY A 34 4.17 9.08 15.48
CA GLY A 34 5.18 10.05 15.07
C GLY A 34 4.57 11.38 14.61
N MET A 35 3.53 11.85 15.27
CA MET A 35 2.84 13.10 14.95
C MET A 35 3.75 14.33 15.08
N ARG A 36 4.86 14.23 15.83
CA ARG A 36 5.87 15.30 15.95
C ARG A 36 7.07 15.11 15.01
N VAL A 37 7.14 13.98 14.30
CA VAL A 37 8.25 13.68 13.40
C VAL A 37 8.23 14.66 12.25
N HIS A 38 9.36 15.30 12.03
CA HIS A 38 9.61 16.21 10.93
C HIS A 38 10.95 15.90 10.26
N ALA A 39 11.24 16.60 9.16
CA ALA A 39 12.42 16.36 8.35
C ALA A 39 13.71 16.41 9.20
N GLY A 40 14.56 15.39 9.05
CA GLY A 40 15.81 15.26 9.79
C GLY A 40 15.71 14.48 11.10
N GLN A 41 14.49 14.13 11.55
CA GLN A 41 14.29 13.27 12.71
C GLN A 41 14.19 11.79 12.33
N ALA A 42 14.62 10.90 13.21
CA ALA A 42 14.30 9.48 13.06
C ALA A 42 12.79 9.25 13.29
N PRO A 43 12.11 8.48 12.42
CA PRO A 43 10.74 8.07 12.68
C PRO A 43 10.68 7.23 13.95
N ARG A 44 9.50 7.14 14.55
CA ARG A 44 9.28 6.25 15.69
C ARG A 44 9.21 4.80 15.17
N PRO A 45 9.66 3.82 15.96
CA PRO A 45 9.51 2.42 15.61
C PRO A 45 8.04 2.10 15.32
N ILE A 46 7.78 1.31 14.28
CA ILE A 46 6.42 0.98 13.89
C ILE A 46 5.92 -0.16 14.77
N MET A 47 4.97 0.11 15.66
CA MET A 47 4.44 -0.85 16.66
C MET A 47 3.06 -1.42 16.36
N ASP A 48 2.42 -0.95 15.29
CA ASP A 48 1.08 -1.38 14.89
C ASP A 48 1.05 -1.73 13.40
N ILE A 49 0.09 -2.57 13.02
CA ILE A 49 -0.09 -3.05 11.65
C ILE A 49 -0.92 -2.08 10.78
N ASN A 50 -1.55 -1.04 11.35
CA ASN A 50 -2.34 -0.10 10.57
C ASN A 50 -1.45 0.92 9.84
N GLN A 51 -1.12 0.61 8.59
CA GLN A 51 -0.21 1.40 7.77
C GLN A 51 -0.65 2.87 7.61
N ARG A 52 -1.96 3.13 7.55
CA ARG A 52 -2.53 4.48 7.37
C ARG A 52 -2.14 5.43 8.51
N PHE A 53 -1.98 4.89 9.72
CA PHE A 53 -1.56 5.63 10.90
C PHE A 53 -0.04 5.70 11.01
N MET A 54 0.66 4.61 10.69
CA MET A 54 2.08 4.45 10.97
C MET A 54 3.00 5.00 9.90
N TYR A 55 2.62 4.97 8.61
CA TYR A 55 3.49 5.34 7.50
C TYR A 55 3.70 6.84 7.30
N PRO A 56 2.75 7.75 7.64
CA PRO A 56 2.98 9.18 7.46
C PRO A 56 4.26 9.71 8.13
N GLN A 57 4.63 9.21 9.31
CA GLN A 57 5.89 9.61 9.97
C GLN A 57 7.15 9.16 9.21
N LEU A 58 7.10 8.07 8.45
CA LEU A 58 8.25 7.64 7.62
C LEU A 58 8.52 8.69 6.53
N VAL A 59 7.45 9.18 5.91
CA VAL A 59 7.51 10.25 4.92
C VAL A 59 7.99 11.55 5.54
N ARG A 60 7.35 11.99 6.64
CA ARG A 60 7.69 13.25 7.33
C ARG A 60 9.11 13.30 7.87
N SER A 61 9.72 12.15 8.15
CA SER A 61 11.11 12.08 8.60
C SER A 61 12.12 12.64 7.58
N GLY A 62 11.76 12.70 6.29
CA GLY A 62 12.64 13.14 5.20
C GLY A 62 13.83 12.21 4.94
N ARG A 63 13.84 11.00 5.53
CA ARG A 63 14.95 10.04 5.40
C ARG A 63 14.99 9.30 4.06
N PHE A 64 13.86 9.27 3.36
CA PHE A 64 13.67 8.53 2.13
C PHE A 64 13.48 9.51 0.97
N ASP A 65 14.07 9.19 -0.17
CA ASP A 65 13.95 9.95 -1.42
C ASP A 65 13.33 9.11 -2.54
N ALA A 66 12.92 7.88 -2.25
CA ALA A 66 12.11 7.07 -3.14
C ALA A 66 11.02 6.31 -2.36
N ALA A 67 9.94 5.94 -3.05
CA ALA A 67 8.82 5.24 -2.43
C ALA A 67 8.25 4.12 -3.31
N VAL A 68 7.74 3.08 -2.65
CA VAL A 68 6.76 2.13 -3.21
C VAL A 68 5.39 2.51 -2.69
N ILE A 69 4.41 2.73 -3.57
CA ILE A 69 3.00 2.97 -3.23
C ILE A 69 2.17 1.87 -3.90
N GLY A 70 1.08 1.45 -3.27
CA GLY A 70 0.19 0.43 -3.81
C GLY A 70 -0.63 -0.24 -2.71
N THR A 71 -1.16 -1.42 -3.02
CA THR A 71 -1.90 -2.24 -2.06
C THR A 71 -1.00 -3.31 -1.41
N SER A 72 -1.58 -4.33 -0.77
CA SER A 72 -0.84 -5.49 -0.25
C SER A 72 -0.06 -6.25 -1.33
N THR A 73 -0.43 -6.14 -2.60
CA THR A 73 0.30 -6.72 -3.76
C THR A 73 1.73 -6.18 -3.91
N MET A 74 2.00 -4.98 -3.37
CA MET A 74 3.32 -4.33 -3.42
C MET A 74 4.07 -4.35 -2.07
N ARG A 75 3.43 -4.81 -0.99
CA ARG A 75 4.00 -4.76 0.37
C ARG A 75 5.21 -5.67 0.60
N LEU A 76 5.35 -6.73 -0.20
CA LEU A 76 6.51 -7.64 -0.14
C LEU A 76 7.73 -7.16 -0.93
N LEU A 77 7.66 -6.00 -1.61
CA LEU A 77 8.85 -5.37 -2.19
C LEU A 77 9.75 -4.86 -1.07
N ASP A 78 10.93 -5.45 -0.94
CA ASP A 78 11.94 -5.03 0.04
C ASP A 78 12.61 -3.72 -0.41
N PRO A 79 12.42 -2.60 0.32
CA PRO A 79 13.08 -1.33 0.02
C PRO A 79 14.60 -1.41 -0.07
N GLN A 80 15.26 -2.32 0.63
CA GLN A 80 16.72 -2.45 0.58
C GLN A 80 17.20 -3.04 -0.75
N VAL A 81 16.44 -3.96 -1.36
CA VAL A 81 16.75 -4.49 -2.70
C VAL A 81 16.65 -3.36 -3.72
N LEU A 82 15.55 -2.60 -3.68
CA LEU A 82 15.33 -1.44 -4.55
C LEU A 82 16.37 -0.35 -4.32
N SER A 83 16.71 -0.05 -3.06
CA SER A 83 17.66 1.01 -2.72
C SER A 83 19.06 0.73 -3.24
N ARG A 84 19.55 -0.51 -3.04
CA ARG A 84 20.84 -0.95 -3.60
C ARG A 84 20.82 -0.96 -5.13
N GLY A 85 19.69 -1.34 -5.72
CA GLY A 85 19.52 -1.38 -7.16
C GLY A 85 19.42 -0.01 -7.83
N LEU A 86 18.86 0.99 -7.19
CA LEU A 86 18.40 2.20 -7.88
C LEU A 86 19.05 3.51 -7.41
N ASP A 87 20.06 3.42 -6.54
CA ASP A 87 20.77 4.56 -5.92
C ASP A 87 19.81 5.60 -5.31
N ALA A 88 18.83 5.08 -4.57
CA ALA A 88 17.83 5.85 -3.86
C ALA A 88 17.53 5.20 -2.51
N ARG A 89 16.96 5.95 -1.57
CA ARG A 89 16.55 5.44 -0.26
C ARG A 89 15.05 5.20 -0.31
N PHE A 90 14.67 3.95 -0.55
CA PHE A 90 13.27 3.55 -0.65
C PHE A 90 12.61 3.39 0.72
N VAL A 91 11.33 3.76 0.77
CA VAL A 91 10.36 3.34 1.78
C VAL A 91 9.23 2.58 1.11
N ASN A 92 8.72 1.51 1.73
CA ASN A 92 7.50 0.84 1.28
C ASN A 92 6.29 1.44 2.00
N LEU A 93 5.48 2.19 1.25
CA LEU A 93 4.27 2.85 1.72
C LEU A 93 2.99 2.14 1.24
N ALA A 94 3.11 0.93 0.69
CA ALA A 94 1.97 0.18 0.23
C ALA A 94 1.09 -0.31 1.41
N MET A 95 -0.23 -0.16 1.30
CA MET A 95 -1.15 -0.38 2.42
C MET A 95 -2.14 -1.48 2.12
N ASN A 96 -2.61 -2.18 3.15
CA ASN A 96 -3.64 -3.19 2.97
C ASN A 96 -4.91 -2.58 2.36
N ALA A 97 -5.34 -3.16 1.23
CA ALA A 97 -6.54 -2.78 0.47
C ALA A 97 -6.63 -1.28 0.17
N ALA A 98 -5.51 -0.60 -0.06
CA ALA A 98 -5.51 0.84 -0.32
C ALA A 98 -6.38 1.18 -1.54
N THR A 99 -7.39 2.05 -1.37
CA THR A 99 -8.17 2.57 -2.50
C THR A 99 -7.29 3.44 -3.40
N PRO A 100 -7.68 3.70 -4.66
CA PRO A 100 -6.98 4.67 -5.51
C PRO A 100 -6.79 6.02 -4.81
N TRP A 101 -7.81 6.51 -4.09
CA TRP A 101 -7.72 7.77 -3.35
C TRP A 101 -6.71 7.70 -2.19
N GLU A 102 -6.70 6.64 -1.39
CA GLU A 102 -5.73 6.53 -0.28
C GLU A 102 -4.29 6.48 -0.81
N GLN A 103 -4.08 5.85 -1.97
CA GLN A 103 -2.78 5.84 -2.65
C GLN A 103 -2.38 7.23 -3.13
N THR A 104 -3.31 8.02 -3.70
CA THR A 104 -3.01 9.41 -4.12
C THR A 104 -2.70 10.30 -2.93
N GLN A 105 -3.37 10.12 -1.78
CA GLN A 105 -3.02 10.86 -0.56
C GLN A 105 -1.61 10.52 -0.06
N MET A 106 -1.20 9.25 -0.12
CA MET A 106 0.16 8.86 0.25
C MET A 106 1.19 9.44 -0.72
N ALA A 107 0.90 9.44 -2.03
CA ALA A 107 1.75 10.04 -3.05
C ALA A 107 1.90 11.54 -2.86
N GLN A 108 0.78 12.23 -2.56
CA GLN A 108 0.75 13.64 -2.23
C GLN A 108 1.62 13.94 -0.99
N LEU A 109 1.43 13.19 0.10
CA LEU A 109 2.22 13.35 1.32
C LEU A 109 3.72 13.19 1.04
N PHE A 110 4.10 12.18 0.25
CA PHE A 110 5.49 11.94 -0.15
C PHE A 110 6.07 13.11 -0.95
N ARG A 111 5.34 13.57 -1.97
CA ARG A 111 5.71 14.73 -2.80
C ARG A 111 5.92 16.01 -1.97
N GLU A 112 5.05 16.26 -1.00
CA GLU A 112 5.07 17.50 -0.21
C GLU A 112 6.19 17.53 0.85
N HIS A 113 6.60 16.37 1.38
CA HIS A 113 7.55 16.30 2.49
C HIS A 113 8.96 15.89 2.08
N VAL A 114 9.12 15.25 0.92
CA VAL A 114 10.42 14.85 0.41
C VAL A 114 10.95 15.95 -0.50
N ARG A 115 12.05 16.59 -0.08
CA ARG A 115 12.64 17.74 -0.78
C ARG A 115 13.01 17.45 -2.25
N ALA A 116 13.50 16.24 -2.52
CA ALA A 116 13.95 15.83 -3.85
C ALA A 116 13.56 14.35 -4.10
N PRO A 117 12.29 14.06 -4.44
CA PRO A 117 11.86 12.70 -4.69
C PRO A 117 12.53 12.20 -5.98
N LYS A 118 13.41 11.20 -5.86
CA LYS A 118 14.16 10.62 -6.96
C LYS A 118 13.32 9.63 -7.76
N ARG A 119 12.61 8.73 -7.07
CA ARG A 119 11.90 7.61 -7.71
C ARG A 119 10.58 7.28 -7.03
N LEU A 120 9.58 6.92 -7.84
CA LEU A 120 8.29 6.43 -7.36
C LEU A 120 7.94 5.14 -8.11
N ILE A 121 7.76 4.05 -7.37
CA ILE A 121 7.19 2.80 -7.88
C ILE A 121 5.74 2.73 -7.38
N TRP A 122 4.78 2.72 -8.29
CA TRP A 122 3.35 2.76 -7.95
C TRP A 122 2.62 1.53 -8.51
N GLY A 123 2.14 0.66 -7.61
CA GLY A 123 1.28 -0.47 -7.94
C GLY A 123 -0.12 -0.04 -8.39
N ILE A 124 -0.51 -0.45 -9.58
CA ILE A 124 -1.80 -0.18 -10.22
C ILE A 124 -2.59 -1.48 -10.32
N ASP A 125 -3.35 -1.75 -9.26
CA ASP A 125 -4.23 -2.92 -9.13
C ASP A 125 -5.55 -2.73 -9.91
N THR A 126 -6.38 -3.78 -9.96
CA THR A 126 -7.68 -3.78 -10.67
C THR A 126 -8.65 -2.69 -10.21
N THR A 127 -8.54 -2.23 -8.96
CA THR A 127 -9.39 -1.19 -8.38
C THR A 127 -9.27 0.17 -9.08
N TRP A 128 -8.14 0.45 -9.74
CA TRP A 128 -7.97 1.65 -10.57
C TRP A 128 -8.85 1.63 -11.84
N CYS A 129 -9.29 0.45 -12.26
CA CYS A 129 -10.06 0.23 -13.48
C CYS A 129 -11.57 0.09 -13.24
N GLU A 130 -12.03 0.33 -12.01
CA GLU A 130 -13.45 0.29 -11.67
C GLU A 130 -14.15 1.58 -12.11
N ALA A 131 -15.39 1.44 -12.60
CA ALA A 131 -16.18 2.59 -13.11
C ALA A 131 -16.60 3.56 -12.00
N ASP A 132 -16.68 3.05 -10.77
CA ASP A 132 -17.13 3.70 -9.55
C ASP A 132 -15.97 3.91 -8.57
N ALA A 133 -14.72 3.81 -9.03
CA ALA A 133 -13.51 3.98 -8.22
C ALA A 133 -13.43 5.36 -7.52
N THR A 134 -14.17 6.34 -8.03
CA THR A 134 -14.24 7.71 -7.50
C THR A 134 -15.49 8.00 -6.67
N ASP A 135 -16.40 7.04 -6.53
CA ASP A 135 -17.61 7.19 -5.74
C ASP A 135 -17.25 7.39 -4.26
N GLU A 136 -18.01 8.24 -3.56
CA GLU A 136 -17.73 8.58 -2.16
C GLU A 136 -17.68 7.34 -1.25
N SER A 137 -18.53 6.34 -1.53
CA SER A 137 -18.59 5.07 -0.81
C SER A 137 -17.36 4.17 -1.01
N LYS A 138 -16.60 4.36 -2.10
CA LYS A 138 -15.38 3.61 -2.43
C LYS A 138 -14.09 4.39 -2.22
N ARG A 139 -14.19 5.68 -1.88
CA ARG A 139 -13.04 6.55 -1.66
C ARG A 139 -12.18 6.06 -0.49
N LEU A 140 -12.79 5.54 0.57
CA LEU A 140 -12.11 5.03 1.75
C LEU A 140 -12.39 3.54 1.93
N THR A 141 -11.45 2.84 2.56
CA THR A 141 -11.75 1.51 3.10
C THR A 141 -12.61 1.60 4.35
N PRO A 142 -13.23 0.49 4.79
CA PRO A 142 -13.84 0.41 6.12
C PRO A 142 -12.84 0.61 7.28
N ARG A 143 -11.52 0.60 7.01
CA ARG A 143 -10.50 0.82 8.04
C ARG A 143 -10.40 2.31 8.33
N PRO A 144 -10.25 2.72 9.60
CA PRO A 144 -10.05 4.11 9.94
C PRO A 144 -8.86 4.71 9.18
N VAL A 145 -9.07 5.87 8.57
CA VAL A 145 -8.05 6.68 7.91
C VAL A 145 -7.88 7.95 8.75
N PRO A 146 -6.67 8.23 9.28
CA PRO A 146 -6.49 9.43 10.07
C PRO A 146 -6.44 10.66 9.18
N ALA A 147 -6.94 11.79 9.70
CA ALA A 147 -6.90 13.05 8.97
C ALA A 147 -5.46 13.49 8.60
N TRP A 148 -4.47 13.13 9.42
CA TRP A 148 -3.07 13.42 9.15
C TRP A 148 -2.43 12.55 8.06
N LEU A 149 -3.20 11.70 7.37
CA LEU A 149 -2.77 11.10 6.11
C LEU A 149 -2.86 12.13 4.97
N SER A 150 -3.89 12.98 4.98
CA SER A 150 -4.20 13.93 3.90
C SER A 150 -3.87 15.39 4.22
N ARG A 151 -3.53 15.71 5.47
CA ARG A 151 -3.14 17.06 5.89
C ARG A 151 -2.10 17.02 7.01
N GLU A 152 -1.59 18.20 7.37
CA GLU A 152 -0.73 18.36 8.55
C GLU A 152 -1.45 18.03 9.86
N VAL A 153 -0.66 17.59 10.85
CA VAL A 153 -1.13 17.34 12.21
C VAL A 153 -1.53 18.68 12.86
N GLY A 154 -2.77 18.75 13.34
CA GLY A 154 -3.27 19.92 14.08
C GLY A 154 -3.40 19.64 15.57
N TRP A 155 -3.54 20.71 16.38
CA TRP A 155 -3.80 20.60 17.82
C TRP A 155 -5.04 19.75 18.14
N GLY A 156 -6.07 19.81 17.29
CA GLY A 156 -7.30 19.02 17.43
C GLY A 156 -7.14 17.52 17.19
N ASP A 157 -5.99 17.04 16.69
CA ASP A 157 -5.72 15.61 16.50
C ASP A 157 -5.18 14.95 17.78
N TRP A 158 -4.53 15.72 18.66
CA TRP A 158 -3.96 15.19 19.89
C TRP A 158 -5.00 14.56 20.83
N PRO A 159 -6.15 15.20 21.13
CA PRO A 159 -7.16 14.58 22.00
C PRO A 159 -7.70 13.25 21.45
N LYS A 160 -7.71 13.06 20.12
CA LYS A 160 -8.12 11.81 19.47
C LYS A 160 -7.18 10.65 19.77
N LEU A 161 -5.97 10.97 20.27
CA LEU A 161 -5.03 9.94 20.70
C LEU A 161 -5.44 9.24 21.99
N LEU A 162 -6.33 9.83 22.80
CA LEU A 162 -6.73 9.25 24.08
C LEU A 162 -7.79 8.16 23.87
N ASN A 163 -7.33 6.98 23.49
CA ASN A 163 -8.13 5.75 23.44
C ASN A 163 -7.25 4.54 23.81
N LEU A 164 -7.90 3.41 24.11
CA LEU A 164 -7.22 2.20 24.59
C LEU A 164 -6.22 1.64 23.58
N THR A 165 -6.54 1.65 22.28
CA THR A 165 -5.63 1.18 21.23
C THR A 165 -4.33 1.98 21.21
N ASN A 166 -4.42 3.30 21.29
CA ASN A 166 -3.25 4.16 21.26
C ASN A 166 -2.43 4.07 22.55
N LEU A 167 -3.09 3.85 23.69
CA LEU A 167 -2.42 3.54 24.95
C LEU A 167 -1.63 2.23 24.86
N GLU A 168 -2.20 1.19 24.24
CA GLU A 168 -1.51 -0.07 23.98
C GLU A 168 -0.28 0.13 23.08
N ILE A 169 -0.43 0.87 21.97
CA ILE A 169 0.70 1.16 21.06
C ILE A 169 1.79 1.97 21.77
N ALA A 170 1.43 2.95 22.60
CA ALA A 170 2.37 3.69 23.43
C ALA A 170 3.08 2.77 24.45
N GLY A 171 2.37 1.82 25.04
CA GLY A 171 2.95 0.77 25.90
C GLY A 171 3.97 -0.10 25.15
N ARG A 172 3.64 -0.53 23.92
CA ARG A 172 4.56 -1.31 23.05
C ARG A 172 5.82 -0.50 22.70
N LEU A 173 5.68 0.80 22.45
CA LEU A 173 6.83 1.69 22.26
C LEU A 173 7.71 1.81 23.50
N MET A 174 7.10 1.89 24.70
CA MET A 174 7.86 1.90 25.95
C MET A 174 8.62 0.58 26.12
N ALA A 175 7.96 -0.56 25.90
CA ALA A 175 8.59 -1.87 25.97
C ALA A 175 9.80 -1.98 25.02
N TYR A 176 9.71 -1.41 23.81
CA TYR A 176 10.85 -1.37 22.88
C TYR A 176 11.99 -0.49 23.37
N ARG A 177 11.69 0.70 23.92
CA ARG A 177 12.71 1.57 24.52
C ARG A 177 13.44 0.90 25.69
N LEU A 178 12.75 0.02 26.41
CA LEU A 178 13.31 -0.78 27.49
C LEU A 178 14.00 -2.07 27.01
N GLY A 179 13.99 -2.35 25.70
CA GLY A 179 14.60 -3.54 25.10
C GLY A 179 13.78 -4.83 25.26
N TRP A 180 12.51 -4.74 25.65
CA TRP A 180 11.62 -5.89 25.89
C TRP A 180 10.81 -6.31 24.66
N SER A 181 10.76 -5.47 23.63
CA SER A 181 10.07 -5.78 22.37
C SER A 181 10.88 -5.31 21.17
N ARG A 182 10.51 -5.82 19.99
CA ARG A 182 11.05 -5.39 18.70
C ARG A 182 9.99 -4.58 17.96
N GLU A 183 10.41 -3.84 16.95
CA GLU A 183 9.46 -3.17 16.05
C GLU A 183 8.58 -4.21 15.34
N ARG A 184 7.32 -3.84 15.09
CA ARG A 184 6.32 -4.69 14.43
C ARG A 184 6.52 -4.71 12.92
N ILE A 185 6.87 -3.57 12.34
CA ILE A 185 7.21 -3.38 10.92
C ILE A 185 8.57 -2.69 10.88
N ARG A 186 9.41 -3.05 9.91
CA ARG A 186 10.74 -2.46 9.77
C ARG A 186 10.65 -0.95 9.55
N GLY A 187 11.64 -0.20 10.01
CA GLY A 187 11.66 1.28 9.90
C GLY A 187 11.62 1.88 8.47
N ASP A 188 11.58 1.06 7.43
CA ASP A 188 11.37 1.43 6.02
C ASP A 188 10.01 0.93 5.47
N GLY A 189 9.10 0.49 6.33
CA GLY A 189 7.75 0.03 5.97
C GLY A 189 7.69 -1.41 5.46
N TYR A 190 8.81 -2.13 5.43
CA TYR A 190 8.83 -3.54 5.00
C TYR A 190 8.37 -4.49 6.11
N GLU A 191 7.53 -5.45 5.72
CA GLU A 191 7.07 -6.53 6.58
C GLU A 191 6.82 -7.79 5.75
N VAL A 192 7.34 -8.93 6.19
CA VAL A 192 6.84 -10.23 5.74
C VAL A 192 5.52 -10.49 6.46
N PHE A 193 4.40 -10.14 5.81
CA PHE A 193 3.05 -10.30 6.36
C PHE A 193 2.37 -11.61 5.93
N THR A 194 3.00 -12.38 5.05
CA THR A 194 2.56 -13.72 4.67
C THR A 194 2.93 -14.74 5.75
N PRO A 195 2.28 -15.93 5.76
CA PRO A 195 2.69 -17.01 6.64
C PRO A 195 4.18 -17.40 6.46
N PRO A 196 4.81 -18.02 7.47
CA PRO A 196 6.18 -18.52 7.33
C PRO A 196 6.29 -19.53 6.19
N GLU A 197 7.29 -19.40 5.32
CA GLU A 197 7.51 -20.30 4.18
C GLU A 197 7.61 -21.78 4.57
N ALA A 198 8.13 -22.10 5.76
CA ALA A 198 8.19 -23.46 6.29
C ALA A 198 6.80 -24.11 6.53
N THR A 199 5.74 -23.30 6.56
CA THR A 199 4.35 -23.74 6.71
C THR A 199 3.60 -23.82 5.38
N TYR A 200 4.30 -23.60 4.26
CA TYR A 200 3.69 -23.62 2.94
C TYR A 200 3.15 -25.01 2.60
N ASP A 201 1.90 -25.04 2.15
CA ASP A 201 1.24 -26.23 1.63
C ASP A 201 0.46 -25.86 0.36
N LEU A 202 0.77 -26.55 -0.74
CA LEU A 202 0.18 -26.25 -2.04
C LEU A 202 -1.32 -26.52 -2.08
N ALA A 203 -1.81 -27.55 -1.38
CA ALA A 203 -3.23 -27.86 -1.35
C ALA A 203 -4.03 -26.77 -0.64
N ARG A 204 -3.53 -26.28 0.50
CA ARG A 204 -4.07 -25.13 1.22
C ARG A 204 -4.03 -23.86 0.38
N ALA A 205 -2.91 -23.59 -0.28
CA ALA A 205 -2.78 -22.43 -1.17
C ALA A 205 -3.82 -22.48 -2.30
N ARG A 206 -3.99 -23.63 -2.97
CA ARG A 206 -5.04 -23.83 -3.97
C ARG A 206 -6.44 -23.62 -3.40
N GLY A 207 -6.71 -24.11 -2.19
CA GLY A 207 -7.97 -23.84 -1.47
C GLY A 207 -8.26 -22.34 -1.32
N HIS A 208 -7.24 -21.53 -1.05
CA HIS A 208 -7.36 -20.06 -0.98
C HIS A 208 -7.43 -19.39 -2.35
N ILE A 209 -6.59 -19.80 -3.32
CA ILE A 209 -6.57 -19.28 -4.70
C ILE A 209 -7.93 -19.47 -5.38
N TYR A 210 -8.55 -20.63 -5.19
CA TYR A 210 -9.81 -20.97 -5.83
C TYR A 210 -11.01 -20.84 -4.88
N ALA A 211 -10.88 -20.13 -3.74
CA ALA A 211 -11.95 -20.00 -2.74
C ALA A 211 -13.26 -19.45 -3.35
N GLY A 212 -13.17 -18.48 -4.24
CA GLY A 212 -14.33 -17.93 -4.98
C GLY A 212 -14.97 -18.92 -5.97
N ASN A 213 -14.28 -20.02 -6.28
CA ASN A 213 -14.75 -21.14 -7.09
C ASN A 213 -14.94 -22.43 -6.24
N GLY A 214 -15.32 -22.27 -4.97
CA GLY A 214 -15.56 -23.40 -4.06
C GLY A 214 -14.31 -24.22 -3.71
N GLY A 215 -13.11 -23.68 -3.91
CA GLY A 215 -11.84 -24.39 -3.75
C GLY A 215 -11.47 -25.30 -4.92
N VAL A 216 -12.28 -25.33 -5.98
CA VAL A 216 -12.04 -26.16 -7.17
C VAL A 216 -11.18 -25.39 -8.16
N ILE A 217 -10.12 -26.03 -8.65
CA ILE A 217 -9.26 -25.47 -9.68
C ILE A 217 -10.10 -25.08 -10.90
N ALA A 218 -10.02 -23.81 -11.29
CA ALA A 218 -10.75 -23.29 -12.44
C ALA A 218 -9.91 -23.40 -13.72
N ASP A 219 -10.58 -23.55 -14.86
CA ASP A 219 -9.94 -23.36 -16.16
C ASP A 219 -9.72 -21.87 -16.43
N LEU A 220 -8.45 -21.48 -16.43
CA LEU A 220 -7.98 -20.12 -16.65
C LEU A 220 -7.50 -19.87 -18.08
N ALA A 221 -7.59 -20.87 -18.97
CA ALA A 221 -7.21 -20.68 -20.36
C ALA A 221 -8.05 -19.56 -21.01
N PRO A 222 -7.48 -18.78 -21.93
CA PRO A 222 -8.23 -17.77 -22.67
C PRO A 222 -9.51 -18.34 -23.29
N LEU A 223 -10.59 -17.56 -23.26
CA LEU A 223 -11.83 -17.92 -23.96
C LEU A 223 -11.59 -17.93 -25.47
N SER A 224 -12.02 -19.02 -26.12
CA SER A 224 -11.95 -19.22 -27.57
C SER A 224 -13.33 -19.68 -28.11
N PRO A 225 -14.00 -18.88 -28.98
CA PRO A 225 -13.60 -17.54 -29.40
C PRO A 225 -13.70 -16.51 -28.25
N PRO A 226 -12.96 -15.38 -28.31
CA PRO A 226 -13.16 -14.28 -27.37
C PRO A 226 -14.60 -13.76 -27.40
N ALA A 227 -15.10 -13.29 -26.26
CA ALA A 227 -16.40 -12.65 -26.17
C ALA A 227 -16.43 -11.40 -27.05
N ALA A 228 -17.50 -11.27 -27.85
CA ALA A 228 -17.72 -10.09 -28.67
C ALA A 228 -18.01 -8.87 -27.79
N VAL A 229 -17.40 -7.73 -28.13
CA VAL A 229 -17.67 -6.43 -27.52
C VAL A 229 -18.04 -5.46 -28.64
N THR A 230 -19.19 -4.81 -28.51
CA THR A 230 -19.61 -3.83 -29.53
C THR A 230 -18.81 -2.52 -29.39
N PRO A 231 -18.61 -1.75 -30.48
CA PRO A 231 -17.98 -0.44 -30.38
C PRO A 231 -18.69 0.48 -29.38
N ALA A 232 -20.02 0.48 -29.36
CA ALA A 232 -20.82 1.26 -28.42
C ALA A 232 -20.57 0.88 -26.95
N GLU A 233 -20.44 -0.42 -26.66
CA GLU A 233 -20.11 -0.90 -25.32
C GLU A 233 -18.72 -0.44 -24.88
N SER A 234 -17.69 -0.63 -25.74
CA SER A 234 -16.33 -0.21 -25.42
C SER A 234 -16.19 1.31 -25.27
N ALA A 235 -16.93 2.09 -26.07
CA ALA A 235 -16.97 3.55 -25.96
C ALA A 235 -17.61 4.05 -24.65
N GLY A 236 -18.41 3.20 -23.99
CA GLY A 236 -19.02 3.48 -22.70
C GLY A 236 -18.13 3.15 -21.49
N TRP A 237 -16.97 2.50 -21.68
CA TRP A 237 -16.06 2.23 -20.58
C TRP A 237 -15.44 3.51 -20.03
N ARG A 238 -15.29 3.55 -18.70
CA ARG A 238 -14.80 4.69 -17.94
C ARG A 238 -13.90 4.18 -16.81
N PHE A 239 -12.81 4.91 -16.57
CA PHE A 239 -11.81 4.63 -15.54
C PHE A 239 -11.49 5.92 -14.78
N PRO A 240 -12.45 6.49 -14.03
CA PRO A 240 -12.36 7.85 -13.52
C PRO A 240 -11.16 8.08 -12.59
N ALA A 241 -10.70 7.06 -11.85
CA ALA A 241 -9.53 7.16 -10.98
C ALA A 241 -8.20 7.40 -11.75
N LEU A 242 -8.14 7.12 -13.06
CA LEU A 242 -6.95 7.43 -13.86
C LEU A 242 -6.71 8.94 -13.98
N SER A 243 -7.74 9.78 -13.82
CA SER A 243 -7.55 11.24 -13.73
C SER A 243 -6.73 11.64 -12.50
N TRP A 244 -7.02 11.06 -11.33
CA TRP A 244 -6.25 11.28 -10.10
C TRP A 244 -4.81 10.78 -10.22
N LEU A 245 -4.60 9.66 -10.92
CA LEU A 245 -3.26 9.15 -11.21
C LEU A 245 -2.47 10.15 -12.08
N GLU A 246 -3.09 10.66 -13.14
CA GLU A 246 -2.47 11.63 -14.04
C GLU A 246 -2.07 12.92 -13.31
N GLU A 247 -3.00 13.48 -12.55
CA GLU A 247 -2.78 14.68 -11.74
C GLU A 247 -1.65 14.47 -10.72
N SER A 248 -1.63 13.31 -10.05
CA SER A 248 -0.60 12.97 -9.08
C SER A 248 0.78 12.89 -9.72
N ILE A 249 0.91 12.20 -10.86
CA ILE A 249 2.18 12.07 -11.59
C ILE A 249 2.63 13.43 -12.12
N ALA A 250 1.72 14.22 -12.69
CA ALA A 250 2.02 15.54 -13.22
C ALA A 250 2.53 16.52 -12.14
N ALA A 251 2.10 16.33 -10.89
CA ALA A 251 2.50 17.17 -9.75
C ALA A 251 3.92 16.88 -9.23
N PHE A 252 4.50 15.71 -9.53
CA PHE A 252 5.89 15.42 -9.14
C PHE A 252 6.88 16.26 -9.97
N PRO A 253 8.07 16.58 -9.42
CA PRO A 253 9.15 17.17 -10.19
C PRO A 253 9.46 16.34 -11.44
N LYS A 254 9.76 16.99 -12.56
CA LYS A 254 10.11 16.29 -13.82
C LYS A 254 11.39 15.44 -13.70
N THR A 255 12.20 15.67 -12.66
CA THR A 255 13.37 14.85 -12.32
C THR A 255 13.01 13.55 -11.60
N THR A 256 11.78 13.40 -11.09
CA THR A 256 11.32 12.18 -10.42
C THR A 256 11.03 11.11 -11.47
N GLN A 257 11.70 9.97 -11.37
CA GLN A 257 11.43 8.83 -12.24
C GLN A 257 10.23 8.04 -11.69
N VAL A 258 9.16 7.96 -12.48
CA VAL A 258 7.95 7.23 -12.12
C VAL A 258 7.89 5.90 -12.87
N MET A 259 7.64 4.84 -12.12
CA MET A 259 7.38 3.49 -12.63
C MET A 259 6.00 3.04 -12.14
N LEU A 260 5.07 2.84 -13.07
CA LEU A 260 3.77 2.26 -12.79
C LEU A 260 3.87 0.74 -12.97
N VAL A 261 3.41 -0.03 -11.99
CA VAL A 261 3.53 -1.47 -11.98
C VAL A 261 2.16 -2.10 -11.90
N LEU A 262 1.78 -2.89 -12.89
CA LEU A 262 0.61 -3.77 -12.73
C LEU A 262 1.12 -5.06 -12.09
N PRO A 263 0.81 -5.32 -10.81
CA PRO A 263 1.54 -6.30 -10.01
C PRO A 263 1.29 -7.75 -10.48
N PRO A 264 2.16 -8.71 -10.11
CA PRO A 264 1.99 -10.12 -10.44
C PRO A 264 1.00 -10.82 -9.50
N ALA A 265 -0.30 -10.49 -9.54
CA ALA A 265 -1.32 -11.32 -8.90
C ALA A 265 -1.53 -12.64 -9.67
N HIS A 266 -2.06 -13.67 -8.99
CA HIS A 266 -2.38 -14.92 -9.65
C HIS A 266 -3.46 -14.69 -10.72
N LEU A 267 -3.47 -15.48 -11.80
CA LEU A 267 -4.45 -15.34 -12.88
C LEU A 267 -5.90 -15.37 -12.41
N MET A 268 -6.20 -16.10 -11.32
CA MET A 268 -7.52 -16.10 -10.67
C MET A 268 -7.99 -14.73 -10.17
N ALA A 269 -7.08 -13.80 -9.90
CA ALA A 269 -7.41 -12.45 -9.44
C ALA A 269 -7.77 -11.51 -10.60
N TYR A 270 -7.52 -11.93 -11.84
CA TYR A 270 -7.83 -11.16 -13.04
C TYR A 270 -9.09 -11.69 -13.74
N PRO A 271 -9.81 -10.82 -14.48
CA PRO A 271 -10.83 -11.31 -15.39
C PRO A 271 -10.24 -12.34 -16.36
N ARG A 272 -10.97 -13.43 -16.62
CA ARG A 272 -10.52 -14.47 -17.56
C ARG A 272 -10.24 -13.86 -18.94
N GLU A 273 -9.07 -14.15 -19.50
CA GLU A 273 -8.68 -13.65 -20.81
C GLU A 273 -9.72 -14.03 -21.88
N GLY A 274 -9.98 -13.10 -22.80
CA GLY A 274 -11.03 -13.23 -23.82
C GLY A 274 -12.45 -12.92 -23.32
N SER A 275 -12.68 -12.71 -22.02
CA SER A 275 -13.98 -12.23 -21.51
C SER A 275 -14.18 -10.72 -21.76
N VAL A 276 -15.44 -10.25 -21.71
CA VAL A 276 -15.75 -8.80 -21.75
C VAL A 276 -15.03 -8.05 -20.64
N ALA A 277 -15.02 -8.60 -19.43
CA ALA A 277 -14.34 -8.01 -18.28
C ALA A 277 -12.82 -7.90 -18.51
N TRP A 278 -12.19 -8.89 -19.16
CA TRP A 278 -10.79 -8.80 -19.56
C TRP A 278 -10.57 -7.73 -20.61
N ARG A 279 -11.44 -7.62 -21.63
CA ARG A 279 -11.34 -6.58 -22.66
C ARG A 279 -11.43 -5.18 -22.04
N ARG A 280 -12.30 -4.98 -21.05
CA ARG A 280 -12.38 -3.74 -20.28
C ARG A 280 -11.10 -3.49 -19.48
N TYR A 281 -10.59 -4.50 -18.77
CA TYR A 281 -9.34 -4.37 -18.01
C TYR A 281 -8.16 -4.05 -18.93
N ALA A 282 -8.01 -4.74 -20.06
CA ALA A 282 -6.99 -4.46 -21.06
C ALA A 282 -7.09 -3.04 -21.64
N HIS A 283 -8.30 -2.50 -21.81
CA HIS A 283 -8.49 -1.10 -22.20
C HIS A 283 -7.97 -0.13 -21.13
N CYS A 284 -8.27 -0.38 -19.85
CA CYS A 284 -7.71 0.37 -18.73
C CYS A 284 -6.17 0.32 -18.72
N LYS A 285 -5.57 -0.87 -18.90
CA LYS A 285 -4.12 -1.04 -18.99
C LYS A 285 -3.51 -0.19 -20.12
N ALA A 286 -4.18 -0.18 -21.28
CA ALA A 286 -3.76 0.65 -22.41
C ALA A 286 -3.84 2.15 -22.10
N GLU A 287 -4.86 2.60 -21.37
CA GLU A 287 -4.98 3.99 -20.90
C GLU A 287 -3.89 4.36 -19.89
N VAL A 288 -3.58 3.47 -18.93
CA VAL A 288 -2.45 3.65 -17.99
C VAL A 288 -1.14 3.79 -18.76
N ALA A 289 -0.89 2.94 -19.77
CA ALA A 289 0.30 3.04 -20.61
C ALA A 289 0.34 4.33 -21.43
N ALA A 290 -0.79 4.76 -22.00
CA ALA A 290 -0.88 6.01 -22.73
C ALA A 290 -0.63 7.23 -21.83
N LEU A 291 -1.16 7.22 -20.61
CA LEU A 291 -0.91 8.24 -19.59
C LEU A 291 0.56 8.25 -19.19
N ALA A 292 1.14 7.10 -18.87
CA ALA A 292 2.55 7.00 -18.50
C ALA A 292 3.47 7.60 -19.56
N ARG A 293 3.24 7.27 -20.84
CA ARG A 293 3.99 7.85 -21.98
C ARG A 293 3.94 9.37 -22.02
N ARG A 294 2.77 9.98 -21.79
CA ARG A 294 2.63 11.46 -21.76
C ARG A 294 3.49 12.12 -20.69
N HIS A 295 3.78 11.40 -19.60
CA HIS A 295 4.54 11.91 -18.46
C HIS A 295 5.97 11.35 -18.36
N GLY A 296 6.43 10.60 -19.37
CA GLY A 296 7.75 9.97 -19.36
C GLY A 296 7.92 8.89 -18.27
N ALA A 297 6.82 8.33 -17.79
CA ALA A 297 6.82 7.24 -16.83
C ALA A 297 6.95 5.88 -17.54
N THR A 298 7.60 4.92 -16.89
CA THR A 298 7.67 3.53 -17.38
C THR A 298 6.52 2.72 -16.81
N VAL A 299 5.88 1.88 -17.63
CA VAL A 299 4.95 0.85 -17.14
C VAL A 299 5.63 -0.51 -17.16
N VAL A 300 5.49 -1.27 -16.07
CA VAL A 300 5.88 -2.67 -15.99
C VAL A 300 4.64 -3.50 -15.72
N ASP A 301 4.22 -4.25 -16.72
CA ASP A 301 3.01 -5.05 -16.70
C ASP A 301 3.35 -6.52 -16.38
N TYR A 302 2.90 -6.98 -15.23
CA TYR A 302 2.86 -8.40 -14.85
C TYR A 302 1.43 -8.96 -14.87
N ALA A 303 0.42 -8.15 -15.18
CA ALA A 303 -0.99 -8.50 -15.08
C ALA A 303 -1.48 -9.22 -16.36
N HIS A 304 -0.82 -10.33 -16.68
CA HIS A 304 -1.10 -11.22 -17.82
C HIS A 304 -0.65 -12.65 -17.50
N ALA A 305 -1.01 -13.62 -18.34
CA ALA A 305 -0.56 -14.99 -18.19
C ALA A 305 0.96 -15.12 -18.39
N SER A 306 1.66 -15.59 -17.38
CA SER A 306 3.12 -15.72 -17.39
C SER A 306 3.59 -16.85 -16.47
N PRO A 307 4.87 -17.25 -16.53
CA PRO A 307 5.43 -18.24 -15.59
C PRO A 307 5.30 -17.87 -14.10
N ILE A 308 5.07 -16.58 -13.78
CA ILE A 308 4.78 -16.15 -12.41
C ILE A 308 3.31 -16.35 -12.09
N THR A 309 2.42 -15.75 -12.88
CA THR A 309 0.99 -15.58 -12.55
C THR A 309 0.13 -16.81 -12.79
N SER A 310 0.58 -17.76 -13.61
CA SER A 310 -0.17 -18.99 -13.94
C SER A 310 0.13 -20.17 -13.02
N GLN A 311 1.09 -20.03 -12.10
CA GLN A 311 1.58 -21.14 -11.29
C GLN A 311 1.09 -21.03 -9.85
N ASP A 312 0.17 -21.91 -9.44
CA ASP A 312 -0.38 -21.93 -8.06
C ASP A 312 0.71 -21.97 -6.99
N ALA A 313 1.81 -22.70 -7.24
CA ALA A 313 2.91 -22.90 -6.30
C ALA A 313 3.67 -21.61 -5.93
N ASN A 314 3.42 -20.53 -6.66
CA ASN A 314 4.00 -19.21 -6.44
C ASN A 314 3.20 -18.38 -5.42
N TYR A 315 2.02 -18.83 -4.98
CA TYR A 315 1.07 -18.00 -4.23
C TYR A 315 0.57 -18.67 -2.94
N TRP A 316 0.16 -17.81 -2.00
CA TRP A 316 -0.59 -18.20 -0.79
C TRP A 316 -2.11 -18.09 -1.00
N ASP A 317 -2.54 -17.13 -1.83
CA ASP A 317 -3.92 -16.81 -2.20
C ASP A 317 -3.90 -16.07 -3.57
N PRO A 318 -5.04 -15.63 -4.15
CA PRO A 318 -5.03 -15.00 -5.48
C PRO A 318 -4.15 -13.76 -5.63
N LEU A 319 -3.79 -13.08 -4.54
CA LEU A 319 -3.10 -11.79 -4.57
C LEU A 319 -1.67 -11.88 -4.07
N HIS A 320 -1.41 -12.71 -3.06
CA HIS A 320 -0.15 -12.68 -2.32
C HIS A 320 0.77 -13.82 -2.74
N PHE A 321 1.82 -13.46 -3.48
CA PHE A 321 2.90 -14.37 -3.88
C PHE A 321 3.83 -14.71 -2.71
N ARG A 322 4.59 -15.79 -2.86
CA ARG A 322 5.59 -16.28 -1.93
C ARG A 322 6.87 -15.44 -1.94
N LEU A 323 7.70 -15.57 -0.91
CA LEU A 323 8.90 -14.74 -0.75
C LEU A 323 9.92 -14.88 -1.89
N ALA A 324 10.05 -16.07 -2.49
CA ALA A 324 10.94 -16.26 -3.64
C ALA A 324 10.51 -15.40 -4.84
N ILE A 325 9.20 -15.28 -5.07
CA ILE A 325 8.64 -14.43 -6.13
C ILE A 325 8.77 -12.95 -5.75
N ALA A 326 8.61 -12.61 -4.47
CA ALA A 326 8.85 -11.26 -3.98
C ALA A 326 10.27 -10.76 -4.26
N ALA A 327 11.27 -11.60 -3.96
CA ALA A 327 12.68 -11.30 -4.20
C ALA A 327 12.94 -11.12 -5.69
N ARG A 328 12.51 -12.08 -6.52
CA ARG A 328 12.61 -12.02 -7.98
C ARG A 328 11.97 -10.74 -8.54
N PHE A 329 10.75 -10.42 -8.09
CA PHE A 329 9.99 -9.25 -8.54
C PHE A 329 10.72 -7.95 -8.19
N GLY A 330 11.21 -7.80 -6.96
CA GLY A 330 11.96 -6.61 -6.55
C GLY A 330 13.28 -6.44 -7.29
N GLU A 331 14.02 -7.52 -7.54
CA GLU A 331 15.25 -7.50 -8.34
C GLU A 331 14.97 -7.11 -9.80
N GLU A 332 13.88 -7.62 -10.38
CA GLU A 332 13.50 -7.29 -11.75
C GLU A 332 13.07 -5.83 -11.92
N LEU A 333 12.26 -5.29 -10.99
CA LEU A 333 11.93 -3.86 -10.99
C LEU A 333 13.19 -2.99 -10.83
N ALA A 334 14.14 -3.40 -10.00
CA ALA A 334 15.41 -2.70 -9.85
C ALA A 334 16.23 -2.70 -11.14
N ARG A 335 16.28 -3.82 -11.88
CA ARG A 335 16.94 -3.87 -13.21
C ARG A 335 16.24 -2.96 -14.21
N ILE A 336 14.92 -3.08 -14.36
CA ILE A 336 14.14 -2.26 -15.30
C ILE A 336 14.32 -0.77 -14.98
N GLY A 337 14.35 -0.40 -13.69
CA GLY A 337 14.57 0.97 -13.23
C GLY A 337 15.98 1.52 -13.48
N LYS A 338 16.98 0.67 -13.78
CA LYS A 338 18.29 1.08 -14.29
C LYS A 338 18.30 1.29 -15.81
N GLY A 339 17.26 0.86 -16.51
CA GLY A 339 17.16 0.88 -17.97
C GLY A 339 17.40 -0.47 -18.64
N ASP A 340 17.74 -1.51 -17.86
CA ASP A 340 17.97 -2.87 -18.37
C ASP A 340 16.67 -3.49 -18.91
N ALA A 341 16.81 -4.52 -19.74
CA ALA A 341 15.68 -5.32 -20.22
C ALA A 341 15.07 -6.18 -19.08
N PRO A 342 13.76 -6.49 -19.13
CA PRO A 342 13.16 -7.48 -18.25
C PRO A 342 13.76 -8.88 -18.50
N GLN A 343 13.47 -9.85 -17.63
CA GLN A 343 13.86 -11.24 -17.89
C GLN A 343 13.20 -11.75 -19.17
N ALA A 344 13.92 -12.62 -19.88
CA ALA A 344 13.47 -13.17 -21.16
C ALA A 344 12.34 -14.21 -21.04
N ASP A 345 11.79 -14.45 -19.84
CA ASP A 345 10.75 -15.44 -19.60
C ASP A 345 9.32 -14.89 -19.78
N GLY A 346 9.19 -13.62 -20.17
CA GLY A 346 7.90 -12.99 -20.48
C GLY A 346 7.05 -12.65 -19.26
N ALA A 347 7.59 -12.73 -18.04
CA ALA A 347 6.86 -12.35 -16.83
C ALA A 347 6.56 -10.85 -16.76
N ALA A 348 7.50 -10.01 -17.20
CA ALA A 348 7.36 -8.56 -17.21
C ALA A 348 7.32 -8.03 -18.65
N VAL A 349 6.28 -7.26 -18.97
CA VAL A 349 6.20 -6.50 -20.22
C VAL A 349 6.44 -5.03 -19.90
N VAL A 350 7.48 -4.44 -20.49
CA VAL A 350 7.84 -3.03 -20.25
C VAL A 350 7.27 -2.16 -21.37
N LEU A 351 6.50 -1.13 -21.01
CA LEU A 351 5.97 -0.13 -21.92
C LEU A 351 6.57 1.23 -21.53
N ARG A 352 7.20 1.90 -22.50
CA ARG A 352 7.85 3.20 -22.31
C ARG A 352 7.15 4.29 -23.09
#